data_AF-A0A0A1F910-F1
#
_entry.id   AF-A0A0A1F910-F1
#
_cell.length_a   1.000
_cell.length_b   1.000
_cell.length_c   1.000
_cell.angle_alpha   90.00
_cell.angle_beta   90.00
_cell.angle_gamma   90.00
#
_symmetry.space_group_name_H-M   'P 1'
#
loop_
_entity.id
_entity.type
_entity.pdbx_description
1 polymer ?
#
loop_
_entity_poly.entity_id
_entity_poly.type
_entity_poly.pdbx_seq_one_letter_code
_entity_poly.pdbx_strand_id
1 'polypeptide(L)'
;MTPEQQLIEEMALCSLDPLRFVLFAFPWGSGELADEPGPDEWQISVLCDIRDRLKSGAATTTEAIQIAVASGHGIGKSCLVAWVIEWAMCTHEDTRGVVTANTEAQLKSKTWAELAKWHRLCICAHWFELTATALFSRQEQHEKTWRIDMSPWSERNTEAFAGLHNSGKRVLMVFDEGSAIPDVIWEVAEGALTDANTQIIWCAFGNPTRNSGRFRECFGRFKHRWITRQIDSRTARKANKAQLDQWVKDYGEDSDFVRVRVRGVFPRAGSTQFIGSDIVQAAAKREAHAGIYDALVLGVDPARFGDDESVIYIRKGRDGSTHVPLKFRGLDTMQLAARVAEQYEFYRADAIFVDEGGLGGGVVDRLRQMRIPCIGVNNGSTPDRSTPGQEQVVYNNKAAEMWGVMREWLKTGGSIPPDDIDLHAQLEGREYGYVMRDGRDAIILEKKSDMKKRGLSSPDIADALALTFAYPVQPNANAGRAAGHLTPTVQHEYDPFNSQPQRVSREYDPMNER
;
A
#
# COMPACT_ATOMS: atom_id res chain seq x y z
N MET A 1 -32.68 -47.36 -2.23
CA MET A 1 -31.61 -46.41 -1.88
C MET A 1 -32.28 -45.13 -1.42
N THR A 2 -31.95 -44.63 -0.23
CA THR A 2 -32.50 -43.34 0.24
C THR A 2 -31.91 -42.19 -0.58
N PRO A 3 -32.56 -41.00 -0.62
CA PRO A 3 -31.97 -39.83 -1.27
C PRO A 3 -30.56 -39.51 -0.75
N GLU A 4 -30.34 -39.69 0.55
CA GLU A 4 -29.05 -39.51 1.20
C GLU A 4 -27.99 -40.50 0.69
N GLN A 5 -28.32 -41.78 0.53
CA GLN A 5 -27.41 -42.78 -0.04
C GLN A 5 -27.05 -42.47 -1.50
N GLN A 6 -28.01 -41.99 -2.30
CA GLN A 6 -27.76 -41.57 -3.67
C GLN A 6 -26.80 -40.36 -3.71
N LEU A 7 -26.98 -39.41 -2.79
CA LEU A 7 -26.11 -38.25 -2.69
C LEU A 7 -24.67 -38.66 -2.32
N ILE A 8 -24.51 -39.58 -1.36
CA ILE A 8 -23.20 -40.12 -0.98
C ILE A 8 -22.52 -40.81 -2.17
N GLU A 9 -23.25 -41.65 -2.93
CA GLU A 9 -22.70 -42.31 -4.11
C GLU A 9 -22.28 -41.31 -5.20
N GLU A 10 -23.06 -40.25 -5.43
CA GLU A 10 -22.69 -39.22 -6.40
C GLU A 10 -21.47 -38.40 -5.94
N MET A 11 -21.35 -38.11 -4.65
CA MET A 11 -20.16 -37.45 -4.10
C MET A 11 -18.90 -38.32 -4.22
N ALA A 12 -19.04 -39.65 -4.07
CA ALA A 12 -17.93 -40.58 -4.31
C ALA A 12 -17.46 -40.52 -5.78
N LEU A 13 -18.38 -40.42 -6.75
CA LEU A 13 -18.05 -40.24 -8.17
C LEU A 13 -17.39 -38.88 -8.48
N CYS A 14 -17.60 -37.88 -7.62
CA CYS A 14 -16.97 -36.57 -7.73
C CYS A 14 -15.61 -36.47 -7.01
N SER A 15 -15.18 -37.51 -6.28
CA SER A 15 -14.00 -37.44 -5.41
C SER A 15 -12.71 -37.03 -6.10
N LEU A 16 -12.54 -37.39 -7.38
CA LEU A 16 -11.38 -36.99 -8.18
C LEU A 16 -11.73 -35.95 -9.26
N ASP A 17 -12.93 -35.37 -9.23
CA ASP A 17 -13.46 -34.50 -10.28
C ASP A 17 -14.19 -33.29 -9.68
N PRO A 18 -13.44 -32.26 -9.25
CA PRO A 18 -14.03 -31.06 -8.67
C PRO A 18 -14.95 -30.31 -9.64
N LEU A 19 -14.74 -30.40 -10.95
CA LEU A 19 -15.66 -29.78 -11.91
C LEU A 19 -17.01 -30.49 -11.91
N ARG A 20 -17.03 -31.83 -11.91
CA ARG A 20 -18.27 -32.60 -11.80
C ARG A 20 -19.03 -32.24 -10.52
N PHE A 21 -18.31 -32.14 -9.39
CA PHE A 21 -18.91 -31.69 -8.13
C PHE A 21 -19.57 -30.32 -8.30
N VAL A 22 -18.84 -29.33 -8.84
CA VAL A 22 -19.37 -27.97 -8.98
C VAL A 22 -20.61 -27.93 -9.88
N LEU A 23 -20.63 -28.68 -10.97
CA LEU A 23 -21.78 -28.72 -11.87
C LEU A 23 -23.00 -29.43 -11.26
N PHE A 24 -22.78 -30.37 -10.34
CA PHE A 24 -23.84 -31.15 -9.70
C PHE A 24 -24.36 -30.51 -8.40
N ALA A 25 -23.47 -30.05 -7.53
CA ALA A 25 -23.76 -29.72 -6.14
C ALA A 25 -24.48 -28.37 -5.96
N PHE A 26 -24.55 -27.54 -7.00
CA PHE A 26 -25.14 -26.20 -6.95
C PHE A 26 -26.31 -26.05 -7.92
N PRO A 27 -27.33 -25.24 -7.60
CA PRO A 27 -28.58 -25.16 -8.33
C PRO A 27 -28.50 -24.27 -9.59
N TRP A 28 -27.54 -24.53 -10.48
CA TRP A 28 -27.34 -23.77 -11.73
C TRP A 28 -28.63 -23.66 -12.56
N GLY A 29 -28.90 -22.49 -13.12
CA GLY A 29 -30.11 -22.24 -13.90
C GLY A 29 -31.41 -22.18 -13.07
N SER A 30 -31.31 -22.13 -11.73
CA SER A 30 -32.47 -22.01 -10.85
C SER A 30 -32.18 -21.18 -9.59
N GLY A 31 -33.22 -20.69 -8.93
CA GLY A 31 -33.09 -19.91 -7.69
C GLY A 31 -32.17 -18.70 -7.84
N GLU A 32 -31.21 -18.56 -6.92
CA GLU A 32 -30.20 -17.48 -6.95
C GLU A 32 -29.18 -17.59 -8.09
N LEU A 33 -29.13 -18.74 -8.78
CA LEU A 33 -28.25 -19.01 -9.92
C LEU A 33 -29.02 -19.13 -11.24
N ALA A 34 -30.23 -18.57 -11.32
CA ALA A 34 -31.08 -18.62 -12.52
C ALA A 34 -30.37 -18.13 -13.80
N ASP A 35 -29.60 -17.05 -13.68
CA ASP A 35 -28.87 -16.44 -14.80
C ASP A 35 -27.42 -16.95 -14.93
N GLU A 36 -27.05 -17.99 -14.16
CA GLU A 36 -25.70 -18.52 -14.16
C GLU A 36 -25.64 -19.87 -14.88
N PRO A 37 -25.00 -19.93 -16.07
CA PRO A 37 -24.90 -21.18 -16.83
C PRO A 37 -23.86 -22.16 -16.25
N GLY A 38 -23.10 -21.75 -15.23
CA GLY A 38 -22.01 -22.52 -14.65
C GLY A 38 -20.75 -21.71 -14.40
N PRO A 39 -19.65 -22.38 -14.03
CA PRO A 39 -18.34 -21.75 -13.82
C PRO A 39 -17.80 -21.02 -15.05
N ASP A 40 -16.90 -20.06 -14.82
CA ASP A 40 -16.19 -19.36 -15.89
C ASP A 40 -15.06 -20.22 -16.47
N GLU A 41 -14.62 -19.95 -17.71
CA GLU A 41 -13.66 -20.82 -18.44
C GLU A 41 -12.34 -21.03 -17.69
N TRP A 42 -11.83 -19.98 -17.06
CA TRP A 42 -10.60 -20.06 -16.27
C TRP A 42 -10.79 -20.87 -14.98
N GLN A 43 -11.98 -20.83 -14.38
CA GLN A 43 -12.33 -21.61 -13.20
C GLN A 43 -12.45 -23.09 -13.58
N ILE A 44 -13.13 -23.40 -14.69
CA ILE A 44 -13.21 -24.74 -15.28
C ILE A 44 -11.81 -25.30 -15.49
N SER A 45 -10.91 -24.49 -16.05
CA SER A 45 -9.54 -24.91 -16.31
C SER A 45 -8.79 -25.31 -15.04
N VAL A 46 -8.91 -24.54 -13.96
CA VAL A 46 -8.27 -24.88 -12.66
C VAL A 46 -8.89 -26.15 -12.05
N LEU A 47 -10.20 -26.31 -12.11
CA LEU A 47 -10.88 -27.52 -11.60
C LEU A 47 -10.45 -28.77 -12.41
N CYS A 48 -10.33 -28.63 -13.74
CA CYS A 48 -9.78 -29.68 -14.60
C CYS A 48 -8.32 -30.00 -14.27
N ASP A 49 -7.47 -29.00 -14.02
CA ASP A 49 -6.07 -29.21 -13.64
C ASP A 49 -5.96 -30.06 -12.35
N ILE A 50 -6.81 -29.78 -11.36
CA ILE A 50 -6.90 -30.59 -10.13
C ILE A 50 -7.35 -32.02 -10.45
N ARG A 51 -8.44 -32.17 -11.22
CA ARG A 51 -8.98 -33.48 -11.64
C ARG A 51 -7.91 -34.32 -12.32
N ASP A 52 -7.24 -33.76 -13.31
CA ASP A 52 -6.31 -34.48 -14.18
C ASP A 52 -5.08 -34.95 -13.38
N ARG A 53 -4.60 -34.13 -12.45
CA ARG A 53 -3.51 -34.51 -11.52
C ARG A 53 -3.93 -35.57 -10.50
N LEU A 54 -5.15 -35.51 -9.99
CA LEU A 54 -5.67 -36.56 -9.10
C LEU A 54 -5.82 -37.90 -9.84
N LYS A 55 -6.39 -37.88 -11.04
CA LYS A 55 -6.60 -39.08 -11.87
C LYS A 55 -5.29 -39.66 -12.42
N SER A 56 -4.24 -38.85 -12.59
CA SER A 56 -2.92 -39.36 -12.98
C SER A 56 -2.17 -40.06 -11.85
N GLY A 57 -2.71 -40.08 -10.63
CA GLY A 57 -2.07 -40.66 -9.45
C GLY A 57 -1.00 -39.77 -8.82
N ALA A 58 -0.86 -38.49 -9.22
CA ALA A 58 0.15 -37.58 -8.67
C ALA A 58 0.01 -37.44 -7.13
N ALA A 59 -1.23 -37.40 -6.66
CA ALA A 59 -1.58 -37.33 -5.24
C ALA A 59 -1.29 -38.62 -4.44
N THR A 60 -1.03 -39.75 -5.11
CA THR A 60 -0.56 -41.00 -4.49
C THR A 60 0.95 -41.19 -4.61
N THR A 61 1.65 -40.38 -5.41
CA THR A 61 3.07 -40.54 -5.73
C THR A 61 3.97 -39.49 -5.08
N THR A 62 3.68 -39.09 -3.83
CA THR A 62 4.45 -38.06 -3.07
C THR A 62 4.46 -36.64 -3.66
N GLU A 63 3.79 -36.38 -4.79
CA GLU A 63 3.80 -35.07 -5.44
C GLU A 63 2.53 -34.26 -5.13
N ALA A 64 2.70 -33.09 -4.51
CA ALA A 64 1.59 -32.18 -4.24
C ALA A 64 1.06 -31.50 -5.51
N ILE A 65 -0.24 -31.26 -5.55
CA ILE A 65 -0.89 -30.49 -6.63
C ILE A 65 -0.77 -29.01 -6.29
N GLN A 66 0.19 -28.32 -6.91
CA GLN A 66 0.45 -26.90 -6.64
C GLN A 66 -0.06 -26.03 -7.80
N ILE A 67 -0.95 -25.09 -7.50
CA ILE A 67 -1.59 -24.20 -8.49
C ILE A 67 -1.42 -22.75 -8.05
N ALA A 68 -0.90 -21.89 -8.92
CA ALA A 68 -0.79 -20.45 -8.67
C ALA A 68 -1.50 -19.64 -9.76
N VAL A 69 -2.44 -18.79 -9.36
CA VAL A 69 -3.23 -17.95 -10.26
C VAL A 69 -3.04 -16.48 -9.90
N ALA A 70 -2.38 -15.76 -10.79
CA ALA A 70 -2.30 -14.30 -10.77
C ALA A 70 -3.43 -13.74 -11.63
N SER A 71 -4.09 -12.67 -11.16
CA SER A 71 -5.21 -12.09 -11.91
C SER A 71 -5.45 -10.64 -11.55
N GLY A 72 -6.20 -9.94 -12.42
CA GLY A 72 -6.80 -8.66 -12.07
C GLY A 72 -7.99 -8.77 -11.11
N HIS A 73 -8.72 -7.67 -10.96
CA HIS A 73 -9.88 -7.58 -10.08
C HIS A 73 -11.15 -8.20 -10.68
N GLY A 74 -12.03 -8.69 -9.81
CA GLY A 74 -13.41 -9.03 -10.18
C GLY A 74 -13.60 -10.32 -10.99
N ILE A 75 -12.61 -11.22 -11.04
CA ILE A 75 -12.70 -12.43 -11.87
C ILE A 75 -13.43 -13.62 -11.22
N GLY A 76 -13.82 -13.50 -9.94
CA GLY A 76 -14.45 -14.60 -9.19
C GLY A 76 -13.48 -15.56 -8.48
N LYS A 77 -12.32 -15.07 -8.00
CA LYS A 77 -11.35 -15.88 -7.24
C LYS A 77 -11.95 -16.53 -5.99
N SER A 78 -12.56 -15.74 -5.11
CA SER A 78 -13.15 -16.24 -3.86
C SER A 78 -14.26 -17.27 -4.10
N CYS A 79 -14.97 -17.16 -5.22
CA CYS A 79 -15.99 -18.12 -5.63
C CYS A 79 -15.38 -19.49 -6.01
N LEU A 80 -14.28 -19.49 -6.77
CA LEU A 80 -13.52 -20.72 -7.03
C LEU A 80 -12.96 -21.32 -5.75
N VAL A 81 -12.42 -20.50 -4.84
CA VAL A 81 -11.93 -20.96 -3.53
C VAL A 81 -13.04 -21.66 -2.74
N ALA A 82 -14.23 -21.06 -2.67
CA ALA A 82 -15.38 -21.67 -2.00
C ALA A 82 -15.75 -23.03 -2.59
N TRP A 83 -15.78 -23.15 -3.92
CA TRP A 83 -16.06 -24.42 -4.60
C TRP A 83 -15.03 -25.51 -4.31
N VAL A 84 -13.74 -25.16 -4.30
CA VAL A 84 -12.68 -26.13 -4.00
C VAL A 84 -12.76 -26.58 -2.54
N ILE A 85 -13.10 -25.69 -1.61
CA ILE A 85 -13.33 -26.02 -0.20
C ILE A 85 -14.51 -26.99 -0.06
N GLU A 86 -15.67 -26.64 -0.64
CA GLU A 86 -16.87 -27.47 -0.59
C GLU A 86 -16.64 -28.85 -1.22
N TRP A 87 -16.01 -28.90 -2.39
CA TRP A 87 -15.65 -30.18 -3.03
C TRP A 87 -14.72 -31.00 -2.14
N ALA A 88 -13.68 -30.38 -1.59
CA ALA A 88 -12.70 -31.08 -0.78
C ALA A 88 -13.37 -31.70 0.44
N MET A 89 -14.22 -30.93 1.12
CA MET A 89 -14.99 -31.37 2.28
C MET A 89 -16.01 -32.44 1.92
N CYS A 90 -16.83 -32.27 0.88
CA CYS A 90 -17.94 -33.17 0.58
C CYS A 90 -17.51 -34.53 0.01
N THR A 91 -16.30 -34.64 -0.57
CA THR A 91 -15.93 -35.80 -1.40
C THR A 91 -14.79 -36.65 -0.85
N HIS A 92 -14.26 -36.29 0.32
CA HIS A 92 -13.22 -37.06 0.98
C HIS A 92 -13.31 -36.89 2.49
N GLU A 93 -13.60 -37.99 3.18
CA GLU A 93 -13.70 -38.04 4.64
C GLU A 93 -12.42 -37.59 5.32
N ASP A 94 -12.55 -36.98 6.51
CA ASP A 94 -11.43 -36.46 7.28
C ASP A 94 -10.53 -35.49 6.51
N THR A 95 -11.07 -34.77 5.53
CA THR A 95 -10.32 -33.70 4.86
C THR A 95 -9.91 -32.63 5.86
N ARG A 96 -8.63 -32.26 5.84
CA ARG A 96 -8.07 -31.15 6.62
C ARG A 96 -7.61 -30.03 5.71
N GLY A 97 -7.66 -28.80 6.19
CA GLY A 97 -7.09 -27.70 5.41
C GLY A 97 -7.06 -26.37 6.11
N VAL A 98 -6.38 -25.43 5.46
CA VAL A 98 -6.23 -24.06 5.93
C VAL A 98 -6.44 -23.08 4.77
N VAL A 99 -7.15 -21.99 5.05
CA VAL A 99 -7.29 -20.84 4.15
C VAL A 99 -6.64 -19.64 4.82
N THR A 100 -5.65 -19.04 4.17
CA THR A 100 -4.90 -17.91 4.72
C THR A 100 -4.92 -16.68 3.83
N ALA A 101 -4.89 -15.51 4.48
CA ALA A 101 -4.69 -14.21 3.87
C ALA A 101 -4.12 -13.25 4.92
N ASN A 102 -3.97 -11.97 4.57
CA ASN A 102 -3.34 -10.94 5.40
C ASN A 102 -4.02 -10.71 6.76
N THR A 103 -5.34 -10.54 6.79
CA THR A 103 -6.05 -10.25 8.04
C THR A 103 -7.30 -11.10 8.19
N GLU A 104 -7.70 -11.35 9.45
CA GLU A 104 -8.93 -12.06 9.77
C GLU A 104 -10.16 -11.34 9.19
N ALA A 105 -10.18 -10.00 9.28
CA ALA A 105 -11.24 -9.18 8.73
C ALA A 105 -11.38 -9.34 7.21
N GLN A 106 -10.25 -9.46 6.49
CA GLN A 106 -10.24 -9.70 5.06
C GLN A 106 -10.75 -11.10 4.71
N LEU A 107 -10.32 -12.13 5.45
CA LEU A 107 -10.82 -13.49 5.25
C LEU A 107 -12.34 -13.56 5.47
N LYS A 108 -12.84 -13.00 6.58
CA LYS A 108 -14.28 -13.00 6.90
C LYS A 108 -15.12 -12.26 5.86
N SER A 109 -14.69 -11.05 5.46
CA SER A 109 -15.49 -10.19 4.58
C SER A 109 -15.47 -10.58 3.11
N LYS A 110 -14.42 -11.26 2.63
CA LYS A 110 -14.28 -11.68 1.23
C LYS A 110 -14.51 -13.17 1.07
N THR A 111 -13.53 -13.97 1.45
CA THR A 111 -13.48 -15.41 1.10
C THR A 111 -14.45 -16.24 1.92
N TRP A 112 -14.63 -15.94 3.21
CA TRP A 112 -15.58 -16.65 4.06
C TRP A 112 -17.03 -16.23 3.80
N ALA A 113 -17.28 -14.96 3.49
CA ALA A 113 -18.60 -14.50 3.06
C ALA A 113 -19.03 -15.20 1.77
N GLU A 114 -18.12 -15.33 0.80
CA GLU A 114 -18.37 -16.07 -0.44
C GLU A 114 -18.57 -17.57 -0.15
N LEU A 115 -17.75 -18.19 0.72
CA LEU A 115 -17.96 -19.57 1.17
C LEU A 115 -19.33 -19.76 1.81
N ALA A 116 -19.78 -18.85 2.69
CA ALA A 116 -21.10 -18.94 3.33
C ALA A 116 -22.25 -18.92 2.33
N LYS A 117 -22.13 -18.10 1.27
CA LYS A 117 -23.10 -18.10 0.17
C LYS A 117 -23.13 -19.45 -0.54
N TRP A 118 -21.98 -19.97 -0.96
CA TRP A 118 -21.92 -21.23 -1.70
C TRP A 118 -22.28 -22.43 -0.83
N HIS A 119 -21.86 -22.45 0.42
CA HIS A 119 -22.22 -23.46 1.40
C HIS A 119 -23.74 -23.58 1.54
N ARG A 120 -24.45 -22.46 1.70
CA ARG A 120 -25.93 -22.45 1.78
C ARG A 120 -26.60 -23.00 0.51
N LEU A 121 -25.98 -22.82 -0.65
CA LEU A 121 -26.50 -23.31 -1.94
C LEU A 121 -26.08 -24.76 -2.24
N CYS A 122 -25.12 -25.30 -1.50
CA CYS A 122 -24.59 -26.65 -1.70
C CYS A 122 -25.63 -27.70 -1.30
N ILE A 123 -25.87 -28.70 -2.15
CA ILE A 123 -26.78 -29.81 -1.82
C ILE A 123 -26.32 -30.63 -0.61
N CYS A 124 -25.03 -30.57 -0.27
CA CYS A 124 -24.41 -31.24 0.88
C CYS A 124 -24.27 -30.33 2.11
N ALA A 125 -24.88 -29.14 2.13
CA ALA A 125 -24.72 -28.16 3.20
C ALA A 125 -25.00 -28.76 4.59
N HIS A 126 -26.00 -29.65 4.70
CA HIS A 126 -26.41 -30.26 5.97
C HIS A 126 -25.37 -31.20 6.58
N TRP A 127 -24.34 -31.60 5.84
CA TRP A 127 -23.24 -32.44 6.36
C TRP A 127 -22.25 -31.67 7.23
N PHE A 128 -22.19 -30.35 7.08
CA PHE A 128 -21.17 -29.53 7.70
C PHE A 128 -21.78 -28.38 8.50
N GLU A 129 -20.99 -27.85 9.42
CA GLU A 129 -21.30 -26.64 10.15
C GLU A 129 -20.26 -25.57 9.78
N LEU A 130 -20.76 -24.46 9.22
CA LEU A 130 -19.96 -23.29 8.91
C LEU A 130 -20.07 -22.27 10.06
N THR A 131 -18.93 -21.95 10.66
CA THR A 131 -18.79 -20.94 11.71
C THR A 131 -18.04 -19.71 11.19
N ALA A 132 -17.79 -18.73 12.07
CA ALA A 132 -17.02 -17.54 11.71
C ALA A 132 -15.55 -17.82 11.34
N THR A 133 -15.00 -19.00 11.68
CA THR A 133 -13.58 -19.32 11.47
C THR A 133 -13.33 -20.73 10.92
N ALA A 134 -14.31 -21.62 10.91
CA ALA A 134 -14.12 -23.01 10.50
C ALA A 134 -15.36 -23.59 9.79
N LEU A 135 -15.12 -24.50 8.84
CA LEU A 135 -16.10 -25.40 8.26
C LEU A 135 -15.74 -26.82 8.68
N PHE A 136 -16.64 -27.55 9.35
CA PHE A 136 -16.34 -28.88 9.88
C PHE A 136 -17.51 -29.85 9.81
N SER A 137 -17.22 -31.15 9.81
CA SER A 137 -18.25 -32.20 9.71
C SER A 137 -19.16 -32.23 10.94
N ARG A 138 -20.45 -32.45 10.71
CA ARG A 138 -21.45 -32.73 11.75
C ARG A 138 -21.49 -34.19 12.15
N GLN A 139 -20.72 -35.05 11.46
CA GLN A 139 -20.58 -36.44 11.83
C GLN A 139 -19.90 -36.55 13.19
N GLU A 140 -20.53 -37.31 14.09
CA GLU A 140 -20.06 -37.49 15.46
C GLU A 140 -18.60 -37.96 15.47
N GLN A 141 -17.75 -37.30 16.26
CA GLN A 141 -16.32 -37.58 16.44
C GLN A 141 -15.40 -37.10 15.30
N HIS A 142 -15.94 -36.56 14.21
CA HIS A 142 -15.16 -36.04 13.09
C HIS A 142 -15.03 -34.51 13.10
N GLU A 143 -15.57 -33.81 14.09
CA GLU A 143 -15.64 -32.34 14.14
C GLU A 143 -14.25 -31.67 14.20
N LYS A 144 -13.25 -32.42 14.68
CA LYS A 144 -11.85 -31.96 14.82
C LYS A 144 -10.93 -32.48 13.71
N THR A 145 -11.31 -33.55 13.01
CA THR A 145 -10.47 -34.21 12.00
C THR A 145 -10.93 -33.91 10.58
N TRP A 146 -12.21 -33.68 10.36
CA TRP A 146 -12.80 -33.29 9.08
C TRP A 146 -13.18 -31.82 9.13
N ARG A 147 -12.19 -30.95 8.90
CA ARG A 147 -12.31 -29.50 9.12
C ARG A 147 -11.34 -28.71 8.25
N ILE A 148 -11.83 -27.56 7.77
CA ILE A 148 -11.00 -26.50 7.19
C ILE A 148 -11.15 -25.24 8.03
N ASP A 149 -10.02 -24.66 8.41
CA ASP A 149 -9.95 -23.44 9.22
C ASP A 149 -9.51 -22.23 8.37
N MET A 150 -10.08 -21.05 8.64
CA MET A 150 -9.46 -19.80 8.24
C MET A 150 -8.36 -19.45 9.24
N SER A 151 -7.17 -19.13 8.75
CA SER A 151 -6.05 -18.74 9.60
C SER A 151 -5.30 -17.57 8.96
N PRO A 152 -5.47 -16.32 9.47
CA PRO A 152 -4.66 -15.20 8.99
C PRO A 152 -3.19 -15.46 9.34
N TRP A 153 -2.29 -15.14 8.41
CA TRP A 153 -0.86 -15.38 8.67
C TRP A 153 -0.28 -14.38 9.66
N SER A 154 0.78 -14.81 10.37
CA SER A 154 1.57 -13.95 11.24
C SER A 154 3.04 -14.36 11.15
N GLU A 155 3.93 -13.44 10.82
CA GLU A 155 5.38 -13.69 10.82
C GLU A 155 5.91 -14.09 12.19
N ARG A 156 5.20 -13.73 13.28
CA ARG A 156 5.57 -14.07 14.65
C ARG A 156 5.04 -15.43 15.10
N ASN A 157 4.00 -15.93 14.44
CA ASN A 157 3.33 -17.17 14.79
C ASN A 157 3.01 -17.96 13.51
N THR A 158 4.03 -18.61 12.98
CA THR A 158 3.95 -19.39 11.74
C THR A 158 3.51 -20.83 11.97
N GLU A 159 3.44 -21.28 13.24
CA GLU A 159 3.15 -22.67 13.63
C GLU A 159 1.78 -23.16 13.14
N ALA A 160 0.80 -22.28 12.97
CA ALA A 160 -0.52 -22.63 12.45
C ALA A 160 -0.49 -23.25 11.03
N PHE A 161 0.60 -23.06 10.30
CA PHE A 161 0.82 -23.63 8.96
C PHE A 161 1.73 -24.87 8.98
N ALA A 162 2.35 -25.17 10.12
CA ALA A 162 3.10 -26.39 10.35
C ALA A 162 2.14 -27.50 10.81
N GLY A 163 2.29 -28.73 10.32
CA GLY A 163 1.59 -29.89 10.88
C GLY A 163 0.21 -30.21 10.30
N LEU A 164 -0.09 -29.77 9.06
CA LEU A 164 -1.23 -30.26 8.27
C LEU A 164 -1.04 -31.71 7.75
N HIS A 165 -0.37 -32.57 8.52
CA HIS A 165 -0.23 -33.98 8.17
C HIS A 165 -1.58 -34.69 8.32
N ASN A 166 -1.96 -35.47 7.32
CA ASN A 166 -3.23 -36.17 7.24
C ASN A 166 -3.08 -37.45 6.41
N SER A 167 -2.18 -38.33 6.86
CA SER A 167 -1.77 -39.53 6.14
C SER A 167 -2.95 -40.34 5.60
N GLY A 168 -2.93 -40.63 4.30
CA GLY A 168 -3.98 -41.42 3.64
C GLY A 168 -5.24 -40.63 3.29
N LYS A 169 -5.32 -39.34 3.64
CA LYS A 169 -6.49 -38.48 3.45
C LYS A 169 -6.16 -37.30 2.54
N ARG A 170 -6.95 -36.23 2.60
CA ARG A 170 -6.79 -35.01 1.79
C ARG A 170 -6.38 -33.82 2.66
N VAL A 171 -5.46 -33.03 2.11
CA VAL A 171 -5.02 -31.76 2.67
C VAL A 171 -5.25 -30.66 1.64
N LEU A 172 -5.99 -29.63 2.00
CA LEU A 172 -6.21 -28.44 1.17
C LEU A 172 -5.57 -27.21 1.82
N MET A 173 -4.60 -26.62 1.15
CA MET A 173 -4.02 -25.33 1.51
C MET A 173 -4.43 -24.28 0.49
N VAL A 174 -5.05 -23.19 0.95
CA VAL A 174 -5.42 -22.07 0.10
C VAL A 174 -4.76 -20.79 0.59
N PHE A 175 -3.96 -20.19 -0.27
CA PHE A 175 -3.33 -18.89 -0.06
C PHE A 175 -4.10 -17.87 -0.87
N ASP A 176 -4.88 -17.02 -0.20
CA ASP A 176 -5.58 -15.89 -0.80
C ASP A 176 -4.75 -14.61 -0.61
N GLU A 177 -4.76 -13.75 -1.62
CA GLU A 177 -3.87 -12.58 -1.73
C GLU A 177 -2.36 -12.94 -1.67
N GLY A 178 -1.97 -13.97 -2.42
CA GLY A 178 -0.63 -14.58 -2.37
C GLY A 178 0.55 -13.59 -2.45
N SER A 179 0.44 -12.50 -3.21
CA SER A 179 1.49 -11.47 -3.30
C SER A 179 1.80 -10.76 -1.97
N ALA A 180 0.83 -10.69 -1.06
CA ALA A 180 1.00 -10.04 0.24
C ALA A 180 1.57 -10.98 1.30
N ILE A 181 1.54 -12.31 1.07
CA ILE A 181 1.97 -13.32 2.04
C ILE A 181 3.50 -13.33 2.15
N PRO A 182 4.09 -13.13 3.35
CA PRO A 182 5.53 -13.16 3.56
C PRO A 182 6.17 -14.52 3.26
N ASP A 183 7.40 -14.50 2.75
CA ASP A 183 8.13 -15.69 2.30
C ASP A 183 8.24 -16.79 3.38
N VAL A 184 8.42 -16.41 4.65
CA VAL A 184 8.49 -17.35 5.78
C VAL A 184 7.23 -18.23 5.92
N ILE A 185 6.05 -17.71 5.57
CA ILE A 185 4.79 -18.46 5.63
C ILE A 185 4.76 -19.55 4.55
N TRP A 186 5.28 -19.24 3.36
CA TRP A 186 5.41 -20.22 2.29
C TRP A 186 6.41 -21.31 2.65
N GLU A 187 7.53 -20.95 3.26
CA GLU A 187 8.57 -21.91 3.70
C GLU A 187 8.03 -22.88 4.76
N VAL A 188 7.22 -22.39 5.71
CA VAL A 188 6.59 -23.26 6.71
C VAL A 188 5.52 -24.15 6.08
N ALA A 189 4.70 -23.61 5.18
CA ALA A 189 3.69 -24.40 4.46
C ALA A 189 4.30 -25.48 3.54
N GLU A 190 5.50 -25.26 3.00
CA GLU A 190 6.25 -26.30 2.27
C GLU A 190 6.52 -27.55 3.14
N GLY A 191 6.60 -27.40 4.47
CA GLY A 191 6.73 -28.53 5.39
C GLY A 191 5.53 -29.48 5.39
N ALA A 192 4.32 -29.00 5.06
CA ALA A 192 3.15 -29.87 4.92
C ALA A 192 3.22 -30.77 3.68
N LEU A 193 4.09 -30.45 2.71
CA LEU A 193 4.22 -31.21 1.46
C LEU A 193 4.95 -32.55 1.63
N THR A 194 5.54 -32.81 2.80
CA THR A 194 6.34 -34.03 3.04
C THR A 194 5.50 -35.23 3.48
N ASP A 195 4.17 -35.09 3.59
CA ASP A 195 3.29 -36.17 4.03
C ASP A 195 3.05 -37.18 2.90
N ALA A 196 3.59 -38.39 3.06
CA ALA A 196 3.46 -39.44 2.06
C ALA A 196 2.06 -40.08 2.07
N ASN A 197 1.58 -40.47 0.90
CA ASN A 197 0.25 -41.08 0.70
C ASN A 197 -0.92 -40.15 1.04
N THR A 198 -0.75 -38.83 0.92
CA THR A 198 -1.78 -37.82 1.20
C THR A 198 -2.10 -37.01 -0.06
N GLN A 199 -3.39 -36.78 -0.33
CA GLN A 199 -3.82 -35.89 -1.41
C GLN A 199 -3.59 -34.44 -1.00
N ILE A 200 -2.40 -33.90 -1.29
CA ILE A 200 -2.05 -32.52 -0.95
C ILE A 200 -2.35 -31.60 -2.14
N ILE A 201 -3.23 -30.63 -1.91
CA ILE A 201 -3.63 -29.62 -2.89
C ILE A 201 -3.28 -28.26 -2.30
N TRP A 202 -2.41 -27.52 -2.99
CA TRP A 202 -2.02 -26.17 -2.60
C TRP A 202 -2.36 -25.18 -3.71
N CYS A 203 -3.36 -24.35 -3.45
CA CYS A 203 -3.78 -23.30 -4.37
C CYS A 203 -3.38 -21.93 -3.84
N ALA A 204 -2.73 -21.13 -4.66
CA ALA A 204 -2.37 -19.74 -4.38
C ALA A 204 -3.03 -18.80 -5.37
N PHE A 205 -3.82 -17.86 -4.87
CA PHE A 205 -4.54 -16.87 -5.64
C PHE A 205 -4.11 -15.48 -5.21
N GLY A 206 -3.94 -14.56 -6.15
CA GLY A 206 -3.65 -13.19 -5.79
C GLY A 206 -3.60 -12.24 -6.96
N ASN A 207 -3.66 -10.95 -6.66
CA ASN A 207 -3.28 -9.93 -7.60
C ASN A 207 -1.75 -9.81 -7.60
N PRO A 208 -1.07 -9.76 -8.75
CA PRO A 208 0.39 -9.80 -8.81
C PRO A 208 1.01 -8.44 -8.51
N THR A 209 0.81 -7.90 -7.31
CA THR A 209 1.18 -6.51 -6.94
C THR A 209 2.68 -6.29 -6.70
N ARG A 210 3.44 -7.36 -6.47
CA ARG A 210 4.89 -7.30 -6.20
C ARG A 210 5.66 -8.06 -7.28
N ASN A 211 6.73 -7.48 -7.83
CA ASN A 211 7.61 -8.16 -8.79
C ASN A 211 8.63 -9.10 -8.12
N SER A 212 8.52 -9.31 -6.81
CA SER A 212 9.41 -10.10 -5.96
C SER A 212 8.59 -10.87 -4.90
N GLY A 213 9.24 -11.77 -4.17
CA GLY A 213 8.62 -12.63 -3.14
C GLY A 213 8.12 -13.98 -3.66
N ARG A 214 7.72 -14.86 -2.76
CA ARG A 214 7.41 -16.27 -3.07
C ARG A 214 6.28 -16.46 -4.09
N PHE A 215 5.24 -15.64 -4.05
CA PHE A 215 4.18 -15.72 -5.06
C PHE A 215 4.67 -15.40 -6.47
N ARG A 216 5.54 -14.39 -6.64
CA ARG A 216 6.18 -14.10 -7.94
C ARG A 216 7.01 -15.29 -8.43
N GLU A 217 7.74 -15.91 -7.52
CA GLU A 217 8.62 -17.04 -7.82
C GLU A 217 7.88 -18.32 -8.21
N CYS A 218 6.60 -18.46 -7.87
CA CYS A 218 5.74 -19.51 -8.43
C CYS A 218 5.68 -19.42 -9.98
N PHE A 219 5.75 -18.21 -10.53
CA PHE A 219 5.79 -17.93 -11.98
C PHE A 219 7.22 -17.73 -12.51
N GLY A 220 8.22 -17.89 -11.66
CA GLY A 220 9.63 -17.69 -11.95
C GLY A 220 10.43 -18.96 -11.66
N ARG A 221 11.34 -18.88 -10.70
CA ARG A 221 12.25 -19.98 -10.34
C ARG A 221 11.53 -21.30 -10.04
N PHE A 222 10.34 -21.26 -9.44
CA PHE A 222 9.61 -22.46 -9.02
C PHE A 222 8.53 -22.91 -10.00
N LYS A 223 8.42 -22.30 -11.19
CA LYS A 223 7.40 -22.65 -12.19
C LYS A 223 7.33 -24.15 -12.52
N HIS A 224 8.45 -24.87 -12.45
CA HIS A 224 8.49 -26.32 -12.68
C HIS A 224 7.64 -27.13 -11.68
N ARG A 225 7.37 -26.61 -10.49
CA ARG A 225 6.52 -27.24 -9.46
C ARG A 225 5.05 -26.79 -9.54
N TRP A 226 4.79 -25.63 -10.14
CA TRP A 226 3.49 -24.97 -10.08
C TRP A 226 2.77 -24.95 -11.44
N ILE A 227 1.49 -25.32 -11.43
CA ILE A 227 0.58 -25.03 -12.53
C ILE A 227 0.21 -23.55 -12.43
N THR A 228 0.67 -22.74 -13.38
CA THR A 228 0.59 -21.27 -13.29
C THR A 228 -0.35 -20.67 -14.32
N ARG A 229 -1.16 -19.68 -13.91
CA ARG A 229 -2.05 -18.92 -14.81
C ARG A 229 -2.02 -17.43 -14.49
N GLN A 230 -2.02 -16.59 -15.52
CA GLN A 230 -2.23 -15.14 -15.44
C GLN A 230 -3.54 -14.81 -16.15
N ILE A 231 -4.55 -14.39 -15.40
CA ILE A 231 -5.91 -14.18 -15.91
C ILE A 231 -6.16 -12.69 -16.10
N ASP A 232 -6.47 -12.32 -17.34
CA ASP A 232 -6.92 -10.99 -17.69
C ASP A 232 -8.39 -10.83 -17.27
N SER A 233 -8.68 -9.84 -16.43
CA SER A 233 -10.02 -9.56 -15.96
C SER A 233 -11.02 -9.29 -17.07
N ARG A 234 -10.58 -8.89 -18.27
CA ARG A 234 -11.45 -8.66 -19.42
C ARG A 234 -12.09 -9.94 -19.94
N THR A 235 -11.45 -11.09 -19.78
CA THR A 235 -12.00 -12.38 -20.25
C THR A 235 -13.02 -12.98 -19.27
N ALA A 236 -13.01 -12.57 -18.00
CA ALA A 236 -13.90 -13.17 -17.00
C ALA A 236 -15.35 -12.67 -17.11
N ARG A 237 -16.36 -13.55 -17.16
CA ARG A 237 -17.76 -13.18 -17.49
C ARG A 237 -18.34 -12.08 -16.59
N LYS A 238 -18.04 -12.11 -15.28
CA LYS A 238 -18.63 -11.21 -14.28
C LYS A 238 -17.85 -9.93 -13.99
N ALA A 239 -16.65 -9.76 -14.55
CA ALA A 239 -15.88 -8.56 -14.26
C ALA A 239 -16.52 -7.33 -14.93
N ASN A 240 -16.58 -6.20 -14.22
CA ASN A 240 -17.15 -4.95 -14.71
C ASN A 240 -16.30 -4.34 -15.85
N LYS A 241 -16.64 -4.65 -17.10
CA LYS A 241 -15.86 -4.23 -18.28
C LYS A 241 -15.78 -2.72 -18.44
N ALA A 242 -16.88 -2.03 -18.18
CA ALA A 242 -16.91 -0.57 -18.27
C ALA A 242 -15.88 0.08 -17.32
N GLN A 243 -15.74 -0.44 -16.09
CA GLN A 243 -14.74 0.07 -15.14
C GLN A 243 -13.31 -0.28 -15.57
N LEU A 244 -13.09 -1.49 -16.11
CA LEU A 244 -11.77 -1.88 -16.61
C LEU A 244 -11.35 -0.99 -17.79
N ASP A 245 -12.28 -0.71 -18.71
CA ASP A 245 -12.04 0.18 -19.85
C ASP A 245 -11.76 1.62 -19.40
N GLN A 246 -12.45 2.09 -18.35
CA GLN A 246 -12.16 3.39 -17.75
C GLN A 246 -10.73 3.44 -17.17
N TRP A 247 -10.31 2.41 -16.43
CA TRP A 247 -8.94 2.32 -15.94
C TRP A 247 -7.90 2.28 -17.07
N VAL A 248 -8.19 1.59 -18.17
CA VAL A 248 -7.30 1.60 -19.34
C VAL A 248 -7.18 3.00 -19.92
N LYS A 249 -8.27 3.78 -19.97
CA LYS A 249 -8.24 5.18 -20.44
C LYS A 249 -7.48 6.10 -19.48
N ASP A 250 -7.68 5.95 -18.18
CA ASP A 250 -7.10 6.83 -17.16
C ASP A 250 -5.59 6.61 -17.00
N TYR A 251 -5.15 5.35 -17.00
CA TYR A 251 -3.76 4.98 -16.69
C TYR A 251 -2.94 4.60 -17.94
N GLY A 252 -3.59 4.24 -19.05
CA GLY A 252 -2.96 3.71 -20.26
C GLY A 252 -2.69 2.20 -20.19
N GLU A 253 -2.83 1.51 -21.34
CA GLU A 253 -2.72 0.03 -21.46
C GLU A 253 -1.38 -0.52 -20.94
N ASP A 254 -0.30 0.25 -21.10
CA ASP A 254 1.04 -0.16 -20.70
C ASP A 254 1.36 0.12 -19.23
N SER A 255 0.52 0.85 -18.50
CA SER A 255 0.78 1.15 -17.08
C SER A 255 0.84 -0.11 -16.22
N ASP A 256 1.65 -0.09 -15.16
CA ASP A 256 1.66 -1.20 -14.20
C ASP A 256 0.34 -1.32 -13.46
N PHE A 257 -0.41 -0.21 -13.32
CA PHE A 257 -1.78 -0.24 -12.82
C PHE A 257 -2.63 -1.21 -13.66
N VAL A 258 -2.66 -1.04 -14.99
CA VAL A 258 -3.43 -1.91 -15.89
C VAL A 258 -2.85 -3.32 -15.94
N ARG A 259 -1.52 -3.46 -15.99
CA ARG A 259 -0.86 -4.79 -15.95
C ARG A 259 -1.30 -5.61 -14.74
N VAL A 260 -1.27 -5.02 -13.55
CA VAL A 260 -1.59 -5.73 -12.32
C VAL A 260 -3.11 -5.87 -12.14
N ARG A 261 -3.86 -4.78 -12.23
CA ARG A 261 -5.27 -4.75 -11.83
C ARG A 261 -6.25 -5.22 -12.89
N VAL A 262 -5.86 -5.19 -14.17
CA VAL A 262 -6.68 -5.66 -15.29
C VAL A 262 -6.09 -6.95 -15.84
N ARG A 263 -4.83 -6.93 -16.28
CA ARG A 263 -4.25 -8.04 -17.05
C ARG A 263 -3.79 -9.22 -16.19
N GLY A 264 -3.66 -9.04 -14.87
CA GLY A 264 -3.14 -10.08 -13.99
C GLY A 264 -1.67 -10.42 -14.25
N VAL A 265 -0.89 -9.43 -14.70
CA VAL A 265 0.54 -9.55 -15.00
C VAL A 265 1.35 -8.81 -13.93
N PHE A 266 2.46 -9.42 -13.50
CA PHE A 266 3.38 -8.80 -12.55
C PHE A 266 3.93 -7.46 -13.09
N PRO A 267 4.17 -6.46 -12.21
CA PRO A 267 4.75 -5.19 -12.59
C PRO A 267 6.16 -5.42 -13.12
N ARG A 268 6.65 -4.47 -13.91
CA ARG A 268 8.01 -4.56 -14.47
C ARG A 268 9.06 -4.52 -13.34
N ALA A 269 10.21 -5.15 -13.60
CA ALA A 269 11.37 -5.01 -12.71
C ALA A 269 11.75 -3.52 -12.64
N GLY A 270 11.81 -2.96 -11.43
CA GLY A 270 12.16 -1.54 -11.17
C GLY A 270 11.01 -0.57 -10.94
N SER A 271 9.73 -0.99 -10.86
CA SER A 271 8.58 -0.05 -10.84
C SER A 271 7.84 0.13 -9.52
N THR A 272 8.34 -0.46 -8.43
CA THR A 272 7.84 -0.16 -7.07
C THR A 272 8.17 1.27 -6.64
N GLN A 273 9.14 1.92 -7.31
CA GLN A 273 9.51 3.31 -7.11
C GLN A 273 8.31 4.22 -7.33
N PHE A 274 8.05 5.13 -6.39
CA PHE A 274 7.00 6.12 -6.55
C PHE A 274 7.36 7.16 -7.61
N ILE A 275 8.63 7.57 -7.66
CA ILE A 275 9.18 8.45 -8.70
C ILE A 275 10.23 7.65 -9.47
N GLY A 276 9.96 7.40 -10.75
CA GLY A 276 10.88 6.63 -11.60
C GLY A 276 12.15 7.41 -11.92
N SER A 277 13.26 6.69 -12.10
CA SER A 277 14.55 7.28 -12.46
C SER A 277 14.50 8.11 -13.75
N ASP A 278 13.62 7.79 -14.69
CA ASP A 278 13.40 8.58 -15.91
C ASP A 278 12.90 10.00 -15.61
N ILE A 279 11.97 10.13 -14.65
CA ILE A 279 11.44 11.42 -14.19
C ILE A 279 12.53 12.22 -13.49
N VAL A 280 13.30 11.59 -12.60
CA VAL A 280 14.38 12.23 -11.85
C VAL A 280 15.48 12.72 -12.79
N GLN A 281 15.96 11.86 -13.69
CA GLN A 281 16.98 12.22 -14.68
C GLN A 281 16.49 13.32 -15.64
N ALA A 282 15.22 13.30 -16.02
CA ALA A 282 14.65 14.36 -16.85
C ALA A 282 14.61 15.70 -16.09
N ALA A 283 14.23 15.70 -14.82
CA ALA A 283 14.19 16.91 -13.98
C ALA A 283 15.60 17.47 -13.68
N ALA A 284 16.57 16.60 -13.42
CA ALA A 284 17.97 16.98 -13.17
C ALA A 284 18.63 17.65 -14.38
N LYS A 285 18.19 17.33 -15.60
CA LYS A 285 18.70 17.93 -16.84
C LYS A 285 18.05 19.28 -17.19
N ARG A 286 16.99 19.70 -16.50
CA ARG A 286 16.30 20.95 -16.82
C ARG A 286 17.06 22.13 -16.25
N GLU A 287 17.17 23.18 -17.06
CA GLU A 287 17.64 24.47 -16.57
C GLU A 287 16.64 25.04 -15.55
N ALA A 288 17.19 25.61 -14.48
CA ALA A 288 16.40 26.27 -13.46
C ALA A 288 15.61 27.44 -14.05
N HIS A 289 14.29 27.42 -13.88
CA HIS A 289 13.41 28.48 -14.33
C HIS A 289 12.42 28.87 -13.23
N ALA A 290 12.52 30.12 -12.79
CA ALA A 290 11.55 30.73 -11.88
C ALA A 290 11.14 32.11 -12.41
N GLY A 291 9.83 32.33 -12.47
CA GLY A 291 9.24 33.62 -12.74
C GLY A 291 9.48 34.60 -11.59
N ILE A 292 9.41 35.89 -11.89
CA ILE A 292 9.54 36.96 -10.88
C ILE A 292 8.42 36.84 -9.83
N TYR A 293 7.23 36.40 -10.25
CA TYR A 293 6.05 36.24 -9.40
C TYR A 293 5.84 34.80 -8.91
N ASP A 294 6.83 33.93 -9.05
CA ASP A 294 6.73 32.59 -8.48
C ASP A 294 7.01 32.62 -6.98
N ALA A 295 6.17 31.93 -6.21
CA ALA A 295 6.33 31.85 -4.76
C ALA A 295 7.59 31.07 -4.37
N LEU A 296 8.36 31.62 -3.42
CA LEU A 296 9.52 31.01 -2.78
C LEU A 296 9.09 30.37 -1.46
N VAL A 297 9.31 29.06 -1.33
CA VAL A 297 8.82 28.24 -0.22
C VAL A 297 9.97 27.49 0.42
N LEU A 298 10.00 27.46 1.75
CA LEU A 298 10.91 26.64 2.55
C LEU A 298 10.17 25.39 3.03
N GLY A 299 10.74 24.23 2.77
CA GLY A 299 10.35 22.97 3.39
C GLY A 299 11.39 22.55 4.40
N VAL A 300 10.97 22.19 5.61
CA VAL A 300 11.86 21.86 6.73
C VAL A 300 11.49 20.49 7.28
N ASP A 301 12.39 19.51 7.15
CA ASP A 301 12.27 18.16 7.75
C ASP A 301 13.21 18.06 8.97
N PRO A 302 12.71 18.18 10.22
CA PRO A 302 13.53 18.13 11.42
C PRO A 302 13.87 16.70 11.87
N ALA A 303 15.17 16.43 12.04
CA ALA A 303 15.70 15.21 12.67
C ALA A 303 16.63 15.55 13.85
N ARG A 304 16.61 14.77 14.95
CA ARG A 304 17.51 14.99 16.12
C ARG A 304 18.76 14.11 16.12
N PHE A 305 18.54 12.80 16.21
CA PHE A 305 19.54 11.82 16.68
C PHE A 305 19.57 10.61 15.75
N GLY A 306 20.76 10.02 15.61
CA GLY A 306 21.03 8.89 14.72
C GLY A 306 21.67 9.33 13.41
N ASP A 307 21.50 8.52 12.36
CA ASP A 307 22.05 8.75 11.03
C ASP A 307 21.21 9.69 10.16
N ASP A 308 20.07 10.18 10.67
CA ASP A 308 19.10 11.02 9.94
C ASP A 308 19.50 12.52 9.99
N GLU A 309 19.19 13.28 8.94
CA GLU A 309 19.62 14.68 8.78
C GLU A 309 18.43 15.65 8.88
N SER A 310 18.63 16.79 9.55
CA SER A 310 17.69 17.91 9.45
C SER A 310 17.93 18.65 8.14
N VAL A 311 16.90 18.84 7.32
CA VAL A 311 17.04 19.48 6.00
C VAL A 311 16.15 20.71 5.87
N ILE A 312 16.70 21.79 5.32
CA ILE A 312 15.95 22.95 4.82
C ILE A 312 16.08 22.97 3.29
N TYR A 313 14.97 22.78 2.58
CA TYR A 313 14.89 22.84 1.13
C TYR A 313 14.19 24.12 0.68
N ILE A 314 14.74 24.81 -0.32
CA ILE A 314 14.21 26.05 -0.86
C ILE A 314 13.75 25.82 -2.30
N ARG A 315 12.48 26.12 -2.60
CA ARG A 315 11.91 26.01 -3.95
C ARG A 315 11.27 27.33 -4.35
N LYS A 316 11.47 27.76 -5.60
CA LYS A 316 10.76 28.90 -6.20
C LYS A 316 10.04 28.49 -7.48
N GLY A 317 8.72 28.37 -7.44
CA GLY A 317 7.94 27.96 -8.62
C GLY A 317 8.38 26.60 -9.17
N ARG A 318 8.90 26.58 -10.41
CA ARG A 318 9.48 25.39 -11.08
C ARG A 318 10.96 25.16 -10.79
N ASP A 319 11.59 26.03 -10.02
CA ASP A 319 12.98 25.92 -9.65
C ASP A 319 13.15 25.30 -8.26
N GLY A 320 13.65 24.08 -8.21
CA GLY A 320 14.17 23.44 -7.00
C GLY A 320 15.68 23.23 -7.04
N SER A 321 16.38 23.88 -7.98
CA SER A 321 17.79 23.63 -8.30
C SER A 321 18.73 24.77 -7.91
N THR A 322 18.29 26.03 -7.98
CA THR A 322 19.18 27.19 -7.78
C THR A 322 19.71 27.30 -6.35
N HIS A 323 18.90 26.91 -5.37
CA HIS A 323 19.27 27.01 -3.95
C HIS A 323 19.69 25.63 -3.43
N VAL A 324 20.95 25.51 -3.00
CA VAL A 324 21.48 24.27 -2.43
C VAL A 324 20.74 23.92 -1.13
N PRO A 325 20.23 22.70 -0.96
CA PRO A 325 19.59 22.27 0.29
C PRO A 325 20.57 22.33 1.47
N LEU A 326 20.11 22.85 2.61
CA LEU A 326 20.93 22.94 3.82
C LEU A 326 20.69 21.69 4.67
N LYS A 327 21.75 20.89 4.84
CA LYS A 327 21.73 19.63 5.60
C LYS A 327 22.47 19.81 6.93
N PHE A 328 21.84 19.44 8.04
CA PHE A 328 22.40 19.59 9.38
C PHE A 328 22.31 18.29 10.17
N ARG A 329 23.37 17.98 10.94
CA ARG A 329 23.39 16.83 11.85
C ARG A 329 23.51 17.30 13.29
N GLY A 330 22.76 16.66 14.19
CA GLY A 330 22.88 16.87 15.64
C GLY A 330 22.41 18.23 16.16
N LEU A 331 21.62 18.98 15.37
CA LEU A 331 21.01 20.22 15.86
C LEU A 331 19.83 19.91 16.77
N ASP A 332 19.71 20.67 17.86
CA ASP A 332 18.48 20.72 18.62
C ASP A 332 17.41 21.57 17.90
N THR A 333 16.17 21.52 18.41
CA THR A 333 15.02 22.22 17.83
C THR A 333 15.18 23.75 17.86
N MET A 334 15.91 24.30 18.84
CA MET A 334 16.13 25.75 18.96
C MET A 334 17.16 26.22 17.94
N GLN A 335 18.24 25.46 17.77
CA GLN A 335 19.28 25.73 16.78
C GLN A 335 18.73 25.61 15.36
N LEU A 336 17.93 24.58 15.06
CA LEU A 336 17.30 24.43 13.75
C LEU A 336 16.32 25.58 13.47
N ALA A 337 15.49 25.98 14.45
CA ALA A 337 14.60 27.13 14.30
C ALA A 337 15.37 28.43 14.00
N ALA A 338 16.54 28.65 14.62
CA ALA A 338 17.39 29.78 14.31
C ALA A 338 17.94 29.74 12.86
N ARG A 339 18.30 28.55 12.35
CA ARG A 339 18.70 28.38 10.94
C ARG A 339 17.57 28.64 9.97
N VAL A 340 16.36 28.16 10.27
CA VAL A 340 15.18 28.45 9.44
C VAL A 340 14.88 29.95 9.43
N ALA A 341 15.00 30.62 10.58
CA ALA A 341 14.83 32.07 10.68
C ALA A 341 15.83 32.85 9.83
N GLU A 342 17.11 32.46 9.86
CA GLU A 342 18.17 33.03 9.02
C GLU A 342 17.82 32.93 7.53
N GLN A 343 17.35 31.77 7.07
CA GLN A 343 16.96 31.58 5.68
C GLN A 343 15.70 32.37 5.30
N TYR A 344 14.70 32.42 6.19
CA TYR A 344 13.50 33.21 5.98
C TYR A 344 13.81 34.71 5.83
N GLU A 345 14.65 35.26 6.71
CA GLU A 345 15.05 36.67 6.64
C GLU A 345 15.88 36.98 5.38
N PHE A 346 16.77 36.06 4.99
CA PHE A 346 17.62 36.23 3.82
C PHE A 346 16.83 36.16 2.51
N TYR A 347 15.97 35.15 2.33
CA TYR A 347 15.23 34.94 1.09
C TYR A 347 13.87 35.61 1.05
N ARG A 348 13.36 36.10 2.19
CA ARG A 348 12.00 36.65 2.34
C ARG A 348 10.94 35.68 1.82
N ALA A 349 11.01 34.43 2.26
CA ALA A 349 10.15 33.38 1.75
C ALA A 349 8.66 33.66 1.96
N ASP A 350 7.84 33.23 1.01
CA ASP A 350 6.39 33.39 1.03
C ASP A 350 5.72 32.42 2.01
N ALA A 351 6.33 31.25 2.23
CA ALA A 351 5.85 30.26 3.19
C ALA A 351 6.98 29.39 3.73
N ILE A 352 6.78 28.92 4.97
CA ILE A 352 7.63 27.92 5.62
C ILE A 352 6.72 26.77 6.06
N PHE A 353 6.98 25.57 5.55
CA PHE A 353 6.33 24.33 5.95
C PHE A 353 7.30 23.46 6.73
N VAL A 354 6.91 23.04 7.93
CA VAL A 354 7.75 22.26 8.85
C VAL A 354 7.06 20.93 9.15
N ASP A 355 7.76 19.79 9.01
CA ASP A 355 7.20 18.49 9.44
C ASP A 355 7.02 18.47 10.96
N GLU A 356 5.77 18.46 11.43
CA GLU A 356 5.44 18.44 12.86
C GLU A 356 5.22 17.02 13.41
N GLY A 357 5.23 15.99 12.57
CA GLY A 357 4.89 14.61 12.94
C GLY A 357 5.84 13.96 13.96
N GLY A 358 7.01 14.57 14.19
CA GLY A 358 7.98 14.17 15.20
C GLY A 358 8.50 15.35 16.01
N LEU A 359 9.72 15.78 15.72
CA LEU A 359 10.44 16.79 16.51
C LEU A 359 10.12 18.22 16.09
N GLY A 360 9.48 18.41 14.94
CA GLY A 360 9.23 19.74 14.39
C GLY A 360 8.23 20.57 15.17
N GLY A 361 7.42 19.99 16.08
CA GLY A 361 6.59 20.77 16.98
C GLY A 361 7.39 21.83 17.76
N GLY A 362 8.57 21.45 18.29
CA GLY A 362 9.45 22.39 18.99
C GLY A 362 10.08 23.46 18.09
N VAL A 363 10.28 23.16 16.80
CA VAL A 363 10.77 24.12 15.81
C VAL A 363 9.67 25.13 15.47
N VAL A 364 8.45 24.65 15.24
CA VAL A 364 7.26 25.48 14.96
C VAL A 364 6.97 26.42 16.11
N ASP A 365 6.96 25.92 17.35
CA ASP A 365 6.73 26.73 18.54
C ASP A 365 7.77 27.85 18.68
N ARG A 366 9.04 27.53 18.41
CA ARG A 366 10.12 28.51 18.47
C ARG A 366 10.03 29.56 17.36
N LEU A 367 9.72 29.16 16.13
CA LEU A 367 9.52 30.10 15.01
C LEU A 367 8.35 31.05 15.28
N ARG A 368 7.24 30.54 15.82
CA ARG A 368 6.09 31.35 16.24
C ARG A 368 6.46 32.33 17.36
N GLN A 369 7.25 31.90 18.34
CA GLN A 369 7.76 32.79 19.39
C GLN A 369 8.63 33.92 18.82
N MET A 370 9.42 33.63 17.78
CA MET A 370 10.21 34.61 17.02
C MET A 370 9.37 35.46 16.06
N ARG A 371 8.04 35.26 16.02
CA ARG A 371 7.08 35.92 15.10
C ARG A 371 7.37 35.67 13.62
N ILE A 372 7.96 34.52 13.32
CA ILE A 372 8.20 34.08 11.94
C ILE A 372 7.02 33.23 11.49
N PRO A 373 6.38 33.57 10.35
CA PRO A 373 5.24 32.82 9.84
C PRO A 373 5.68 31.43 9.39
N CYS A 374 5.08 30.39 9.98
CA CYS A 374 5.30 29.00 9.60
C CYS A 374 4.03 28.17 9.81
N ILE A 375 3.93 27.08 9.06
CA ILE A 375 2.85 26.11 9.13
C ILE A 375 3.45 24.74 9.45
N GLY A 376 2.98 24.14 10.54
CA GLY A 376 3.29 22.74 10.86
C GLY A 376 2.47 21.81 9.98
N VAL A 377 3.11 20.76 9.47
CA VAL A 377 2.53 19.79 8.54
C VAL A 377 2.70 18.41 9.13
N ASN A 378 1.59 17.74 9.45
CA ASN A 378 1.63 16.36 9.92
C ASN A 378 1.53 15.40 8.74
N ASN A 379 2.64 14.75 8.39
CA ASN A 379 2.72 13.78 7.30
C ASN A 379 1.68 12.62 7.39
N GLY A 380 1.24 12.28 8.60
CA GLY A 380 0.26 11.22 8.85
C GLY A 380 -1.21 11.66 8.79
N SER A 381 -1.51 12.96 8.64
CA SER A 381 -2.89 13.45 8.63
C SER A 381 -3.63 13.11 7.34
N THR A 382 -4.95 13.32 7.36
CA THR A 382 -5.81 13.17 6.17
C THR A 382 -5.38 14.17 5.08
N PRO A 383 -5.32 13.76 3.80
CA PRO A 383 -5.12 14.69 2.69
C PRO A 383 -6.21 15.76 2.69
N ASP A 384 -5.81 17.02 2.58
CA ASP A 384 -6.69 18.18 2.69
C ASP A 384 -6.43 19.23 1.60
N ARG A 385 -5.54 18.95 0.65
CA ARG A 385 -5.33 19.77 -0.55
C ARG A 385 -6.34 19.43 -1.65
N SER A 386 -7.04 18.31 -1.49
CA SER A 386 -8.14 17.83 -2.31
C SER A 386 -9.32 18.78 -2.33
N THR A 387 -9.70 19.27 -3.51
CA THR A 387 -11.06 19.80 -3.69
C THR A 387 -12.01 18.59 -3.72
N PRO A 388 -12.92 18.43 -2.74
CA PRO A 388 -13.78 17.24 -2.69
C PRO A 388 -14.59 17.09 -3.99
N GLY A 389 -14.45 15.94 -4.67
CA GLY A 389 -15.24 15.59 -5.86
C GLY A 389 -14.58 15.78 -7.23
N GLN A 390 -13.34 16.29 -7.32
CA GLN A 390 -12.63 16.47 -8.61
C GLN A 390 -11.33 15.65 -8.74
N GLU A 391 -10.95 14.87 -7.74
CA GLU A 391 -9.67 14.14 -7.78
C GLU A 391 -9.76 12.81 -8.54
N GLN A 392 -8.90 12.66 -9.54
CA GLN A 392 -8.67 11.41 -10.27
C GLN A 392 -7.81 10.41 -9.47
N VAL A 393 -7.04 10.87 -8.49
CA VAL A 393 -6.10 10.07 -7.68
C VAL A 393 -6.40 10.27 -6.20
N VAL A 394 -6.55 9.17 -5.46
CA VAL A 394 -6.82 9.19 -4.01
C VAL A 394 -5.53 8.89 -3.25
N TYR A 395 -5.20 9.69 -2.23
CA TYR A 395 -4.05 9.49 -1.36
C TYR A 395 -4.48 9.03 0.04
N ASN A 396 -3.66 8.21 0.69
CA ASN A 396 -3.98 7.70 2.02
C ASN A 396 -3.67 8.71 3.13
N ASN A 397 -2.65 9.55 2.97
CA ASN A 397 -2.23 10.54 3.96
C ASN A 397 -1.56 11.76 3.30
N LYS A 398 -1.31 12.80 4.10
CA LYS A 398 -0.70 14.06 3.65
C LYS A 398 0.66 13.86 3.00
N ALA A 399 1.49 12.95 3.51
CA ALA A 399 2.78 12.61 2.89
C ALA A 399 2.63 12.09 1.45
N ALA A 400 1.71 11.16 1.22
CA ALA A 400 1.46 10.62 -0.12
C ALA A 400 0.90 11.69 -1.08
N GLU A 401 0.05 12.59 -0.58
CA GLU A 401 -0.47 13.73 -1.34
C GLU A 401 0.67 14.68 -1.77
N MET A 402 1.53 15.10 -0.84
CA MET A 402 2.64 16.02 -1.12
C MET A 402 3.63 15.44 -2.13
N TRP A 403 4.02 14.18 -1.93
CA TRP A 403 4.88 13.47 -2.89
C TRP A 403 4.20 13.30 -4.24
N GLY A 404 2.89 13.05 -4.28
CA GLY A 404 2.12 12.99 -5.52
C GLY A 404 2.15 14.29 -6.31
N VAL A 405 1.96 15.44 -5.63
CA VAL A 405 2.07 16.75 -6.27
C VAL A 405 3.51 17.03 -6.71
N MET A 406 4.52 16.69 -5.90
CA MET A 406 5.93 16.79 -6.26
C MET A 406 6.26 15.96 -7.51
N ARG A 407 5.74 14.73 -7.60
CA ARG A 407 5.93 13.84 -8.76
C ARG A 407 5.38 14.46 -10.04
N GLU A 408 4.18 15.04 -10.00
CA GLU A 408 3.60 15.74 -11.16
C GLU A 408 4.37 17.02 -11.51
N TRP A 409 4.87 17.75 -10.51
CA TRP A 409 5.76 18.89 -10.72
C TRP A 409 7.08 18.47 -11.41
N LEU A 410 7.71 17.39 -10.97
CA LEU A 410 8.91 16.82 -11.62
C LEU A 410 8.63 16.33 -13.04
N LYS A 411 7.44 15.84 -13.35
CA LYS A 411 7.09 15.45 -14.73
C LYS A 411 6.91 16.65 -15.65
N THR A 412 6.23 17.69 -15.17
CA THR A 412 5.69 18.78 -16.01
C THR A 412 6.61 19.98 -16.17
N GLY A 413 7.68 20.09 -15.39
CA GLY A 413 8.70 21.13 -15.62
C GLY A 413 9.57 21.52 -14.44
N GLY A 414 9.46 20.87 -13.28
CA GLY A 414 10.34 21.12 -12.13
C GLY A 414 11.80 20.79 -12.41
N SER A 415 12.72 21.64 -11.97
CA SER A 415 14.16 21.37 -12.00
C SER A 415 14.69 21.01 -10.62
N ILE A 416 15.65 20.09 -10.55
CA ILE A 416 16.36 19.71 -9.33
C ILE A 416 17.88 19.73 -9.59
N PRO A 417 18.72 19.87 -8.55
CA PRO A 417 20.17 19.99 -8.74
C PRO A 417 20.75 18.75 -9.43
N PRO A 418 21.48 18.89 -10.55
CA PRO A 418 22.03 17.74 -11.29
C PRO A 418 23.08 16.96 -10.49
N ASP A 419 23.77 17.62 -9.57
CA ASP A 419 24.92 17.07 -8.83
C ASP A 419 24.53 16.54 -7.44
N ASP A 420 23.27 16.63 -7.01
CA ASP A 420 22.80 16.12 -5.71
C ASP A 420 22.41 14.63 -5.82
N ILE A 421 23.42 13.77 -5.77
CA ILE A 421 23.28 12.31 -5.87
C ILE A 421 22.37 11.76 -4.76
N ASP A 422 22.44 12.34 -3.55
CA ASP A 422 21.63 11.88 -2.41
C ASP A 422 20.16 12.17 -2.64
N LEU A 423 19.82 13.37 -3.13
CA LEU A 423 18.44 13.71 -3.49
C LEU A 423 17.89 12.75 -4.56
N HIS A 424 18.66 12.47 -5.61
CA HIS A 424 18.25 11.54 -6.67
C HIS A 424 17.99 10.14 -6.12
N ALA A 425 18.93 9.61 -5.32
CA ALA A 425 18.78 8.30 -4.70
C ALA A 425 17.55 8.23 -3.77
N GLN A 426 17.25 9.31 -3.02
CA GLN A 426 16.09 9.37 -2.14
C GLN A 426 14.76 9.44 -2.91
N LEU A 427 14.70 10.22 -4.01
CA LEU A 427 13.52 10.31 -4.87
C LEU A 427 13.22 8.96 -5.54
N GLU A 428 14.26 8.27 -6.02
CA GLU A 428 14.14 6.98 -6.70
C GLU A 428 13.96 5.80 -5.72
N GLY A 429 14.45 5.91 -4.49
CA GLY A 429 14.48 4.79 -3.54
C GLY A 429 13.13 4.48 -2.88
N ARG A 430 12.23 5.47 -2.79
CA ARG A 430 10.98 5.34 -2.05
C ARG A 430 9.92 4.60 -2.86
N GLU A 431 9.40 3.51 -2.29
CA GLU A 431 8.34 2.74 -2.92
C GLU A 431 6.94 3.20 -2.51
N TYR A 432 5.92 2.70 -3.22
CA TYR A 432 4.52 2.93 -2.88
C TYR A 432 3.70 1.64 -2.97
N GLY A 433 2.55 1.66 -2.29
CA GLY A 433 1.52 0.64 -2.37
C GLY A 433 0.14 1.27 -2.42
N TYR A 434 -0.87 0.43 -2.23
CA TYR A 434 -2.27 0.84 -2.22
C TYR A 434 -2.99 0.24 -1.02
N VAL A 435 -3.88 1.04 -0.43
CA VAL A 435 -4.76 0.65 0.67
C VAL A 435 -6.19 1.08 0.37
N MET A 436 -7.17 0.33 0.85
CA MET A 436 -8.57 0.70 0.66
C MET A 436 -8.98 1.83 1.62
N ARG A 437 -9.49 2.93 1.06
CA ARG A 437 -10.06 4.06 1.79
C ARG A 437 -11.36 4.49 1.12
N ASP A 438 -12.46 4.51 1.88
CA ASP A 438 -13.79 4.92 1.39
C ASP A 438 -14.24 4.21 0.09
N GLY A 439 -13.93 2.91 -0.01
CA GLY A 439 -14.27 2.07 -1.17
C GLY A 439 -13.40 2.31 -2.42
N ARG A 440 -12.34 3.13 -2.32
CA ARG A 440 -11.39 3.41 -3.40
C ARG A 440 -9.96 3.07 -2.98
N ASP A 441 -9.14 2.70 -3.96
CA ASP A 441 -7.72 2.45 -3.73
C ASP A 441 -6.97 3.78 -3.53
N ALA A 442 -6.48 4.00 -2.31
CA ALA A 442 -5.67 5.14 -1.94
C ALA A 442 -4.19 4.78 -1.97
N ILE A 443 -3.38 5.66 -2.57
CA ILE A 443 -1.91 5.52 -2.62
C ILE A 443 -1.34 5.72 -1.22
N ILE A 444 -0.48 4.81 -0.78
CA ILE A 444 0.31 4.93 0.43
C ILE A 444 1.79 4.81 0.10
N LEU A 445 2.62 5.71 0.63
CA LEU A 445 4.07 5.60 0.49
C LEU A 445 4.64 4.57 1.46
N GLU A 446 5.76 3.97 1.07
CA GLU A 446 6.60 3.18 1.95
C GLU A 446 7.00 3.99 3.20
N LYS A 447 6.94 3.33 4.37
CA LYS A 447 7.33 3.91 5.65
C LYS A 447 8.84 4.03 5.74
N LYS A 448 9.34 5.08 6.40
CA LYS A 448 10.78 5.28 6.68
C LYS A 448 11.43 4.04 7.31
N SER A 449 10.72 3.34 8.20
CA SER A 449 11.21 2.09 8.83
C SER A 449 11.41 0.93 7.85
N ASP A 450 10.58 0.84 6.81
CA ASP A 450 10.64 -0.25 5.84
C ASP A 450 11.72 0.02 4.78
N MET A 451 11.94 1.29 4.43
CA MET A 451 13.13 1.72 3.67
C MET A 451 14.43 1.32 4.39
N LYS A 452 14.53 1.58 5.69
CA LYS A 452 15.70 1.18 6.51
C LYS A 452 15.93 -0.33 6.50
N LYS A 453 14.87 -1.15 6.53
CA LYS A 453 14.98 -2.63 6.42
C LYS A 453 15.52 -3.08 5.05
N ARG A 454 15.29 -2.29 3.99
CA ARG A 454 15.84 -2.53 2.64
C ARG A 454 17.26 -2.01 2.48
N GLY A 455 17.89 -1.47 3.54
CA GLY A 455 19.23 -0.90 3.49
C GLY A 455 19.28 0.49 2.86
N LEU A 456 18.13 1.18 2.72
CA LEU A 456 18.05 2.55 2.24
C LEU A 456 18.03 3.52 3.43
N SER A 457 18.66 4.69 3.25
CA SER A 457 18.58 5.79 4.21
C SER A 457 17.19 6.43 4.22
N SER A 458 16.90 7.19 5.29
CA SER A 458 15.69 8.02 5.33
C SER A 458 15.71 9.06 4.19
N PRO A 459 14.57 9.34 3.52
CA PRO A 459 14.50 10.27 2.40
C PRO A 459 14.37 11.73 2.84
N ASP A 460 15.23 12.19 3.75
CA ASP A 460 15.04 13.49 4.46
C ASP A 460 15.12 14.71 3.51
N ILE A 461 15.96 14.66 2.47
CA ILE A 461 16.08 15.74 1.48
C ILE A 461 14.85 15.77 0.57
N ALA A 462 14.42 14.59 0.12
CA ALA A 462 13.22 14.44 -0.71
C ALA A 462 11.94 14.80 0.07
N ASP A 463 11.86 14.48 1.36
CA ASP A 463 10.76 14.88 2.25
C ASP A 463 10.75 16.41 2.47
N ALA A 464 11.91 17.04 2.66
CA ALA A 464 12.00 18.50 2.73
C ALA A 464 11.57 19.19 1.43
N LEU A 465 11.91 18.65 0.25
CA LEU A 465 11.38 19.14 -1.02
C LEU A 465 9.86 18.91 -1.12
N ALA A 466 9.36 17.73 -0.73
CA ALA A 466 7.94 17.40 -0.77
C ALA A 466 7.10 18.34 0.12
N LEU A 467 7.61 18.74 1.29
CA LEU A 467 6.95 19.70 2.19
C LEU A 467 6.67 21.05 1.53
N THR A 468 7.48 21.47 0.56
CA THR A 468 7.21 22.71 -0.20
C THR A 468 5.89 22.65 -1.00
N PHE A 469 5.29 21.47 -1.12
CA PHE A 469 3.99 21.20 -1.73
C PHE A 469 2.90 20.87 -0.69
N ALA A 470 3.06 21.23 0.58
CA ALA A 470 2.01 21.02 1.58
C ALA A 470 0.72 21.75 1.23
N TYR A 471 0.81 23.03 0.85
CA TYR A 471 -0.33 23.86 0.51
C TYR A 471 -0.02 24.82 -0.67
N PRO A 472 -1.04 25.33 -1.39
CA PRO A 472 -0.86 26.42 -2.34
C PRO A 472 -0.37 27.69 -1.62
N VAL A 473 0.56 28.41 -2.23
CA VAL A 473 1.15 29.64 -1.67
C VAL A 473 0.95 30.78 -2.66
N GLN A 474 0.46 31.92 -2.18
CA GLN A 474 0.39 33.15 -2.98
C GLN A 474 1.71 33.91 -2.88
N PRO A 475 2.25 34.40 -4.01
CA PRO A 475 3.51 35.13 -4.03
C PRO A 475 3.39 36.54 -3.42
N ASN A 476 4.38 36.94 -2.64
CA ASN A 476 4.55 38.29 -2.10
C ASN A 476 5.55 39.08 -2.97
N ALA A 477 5.27 40.37 -3.21
CA ALA A 477 6.10 41.24 -4.06
C ALA A 477 7.56 41.40 -3.60
N ASN A 478 7.86 41.06 -2.33
CA ASN A 478 9.18 41.18 -1.72
C ASN A 478 9.98 39.86 -1.67
N ALA A 479 9.40 38.73 -2.06
CA ALA A 479 10.06 37.42 -1.97
C ALA A 479 11.18 37.25 -3.00
N GLY A 480 12.36 36.79 -2.56
CA GLY A 480 13.52 36.55 -3.41
C GLY A 480 14.32 37.79 -3.84
N ARG A 481 14.11 38.96 -3.21
CA ARG A 481 14.96 40.16 -3.40
C ARG A 481 16.02 40.23 -2.29
N ALA A 482 17.30 40.30 -2.66
CA ALA A 482 18.39 40.51 -1.71
C ALA A 482 18.15 41.82 -0.91
N ALA A 483 18.38 41.79 0.40
CA ALA A 483 18.17 42.95 1.27
C ALA A 483 19.06 44.12 0.83
N GLY A 484 18.48 45.10 0.11
CA GLY A 484 19.06 46.44 0.03
C GLY A 484 19.08 47.04 1.43
N HIS A 485 20.21 47.67 1.79
CA HIS A 485 20.47 48.27 3.11
C HIS A 485 19.20 48.82 3.78
N LEU A 486 18.76 48.16 4.86
CA LEU A 486 17.62 48.60 5.65
C LEU A 486 17.99 49.87 6.42
N THR A 487 17.25 50.94 6.19
CA THR A 487 16.99 51.94 7.23
C THR A 487 16.29 51.22 8.39
N PRO A 488 16.76 51.30 9.64
CA PRO A 488 16.13 50.61 10.76
C PRO A 488 14.67 51.06 10.91
N THR A 489 13.73 50.10 10.90
CA THR A 489 12.29 50.32 11.15
C THR A 489 11.96 50.56 12.62
N VAL A 490 12.97 50.76 13.47
CA VAL A 490 12.80 51.11 14.88
C VAL A 490 13.23 52.56 15.07
N GLN A 491 12.26 53.48 15.16
CA GLN A 491 12.50 54.74 15.85
C GLN A 491 12.53 54.44 17.35
N HIS A 492 13.73 54.36 17.93
CA HIS A 492 13.86 54.47 19.38
C HIS A 492 13.59 55.94 19.76
N GLU A 493 12.68 56.19 20.70
CA GLU A 493 12.51 57.54 21.30
C GLU A 493 13.76 58.02 22.03
N TYR A 494 14.73 57.14 22.25
CA TYR A 494 15.98 57.43 22.92
C TYR A 494 17.17 57.28 21.96
N ASP A 495 17.76 58.41 21.61
CA ASP A 495 19.04 58.50 20.91
C ASP A 495 20.15 58.82 21.93
N PRO A 496 21.03 57.86 22.26
CA PRO A 496 22.10 58.06 23.24
C PRO A 496 23.20 59.03 22.77
N PHE A 497 23.13 59.55 21.54
CA PHE A 497 24.07 60.54 20.99
C PHE A 497 23.47 61.93 20.79
N ASN A 498 22.19 62.13 21.16
CA ASN A 498 21.56 63.44 21.04
C ASN A 498 22.00 64.37 22.19
N SER A 499 23.07 65.13 21.95
CA SER A 499 23.69 66.05 22.90
C SER A 499 22.94 67.40 23.01
N GLN A 500 21.66 67.39 23.36
CA GLN A 500 20.96 68.61 23.78
C GLN A 500 20.39 68.45 25.19
N PRO A 501 20.79 69.31 26.15
CA PRO A 501 20.25 69.25 27.50
C PRO A 501 18.80 69.76 27.48
N GLN A 502 17.83 68.87 27.63
CA GLN A 502 16.46 69.26 27.95
C GLN A 502 16.44 69.93 29.33
N ARG A 503 16.23 71.24 29.36
CA ARG A 503 15.95 72.00 30.57
C ARG A 503 14.64 71.49 31.18
N VAL A 504 14.73 70.79 32.30
CA VAL A 504 13.56 70.48 33.13
C VAL A 504 13.24 71.71 33.97
N SER A 505 12.20 72.47 33.59
CA SER A 505 11.59 73.47 34.47
C SER A 505 10.82 72.74 35.57
N ARG A 506 11.38 72.68 36.78
CA ARG A 506 10.63 72.33 37.99
C ARG A 506 10.04 73.63 38.55
N GLU A 507 8.78 73.92 38.25
CA GLU A 507 7.99 74.78 39.14
C GLU A 507 7.62 73.94 40.36
N TYR A 508 8.39 74.12 41.43
CA TYR A 508 8.04 73.71 42.78
C TYR A 508 7.77 75.01 43.55
N ASP A 509 6.50 75.27 43.86
CA ASP A 509 6.06 76.38 44.71
C ASP A 509 5.99 75.91 46.17
N PRO A 510 6.88 76.37 47.07
CA PRO A 510 6.92 75.92 48.46
C PRO A 510 6.02 76.71 49.42
N MET A 511 5.09 77.56 48.96
CA MET A 511 4.34 78.47 49.85
C MET A 511 2.82 78.29 49.87
N ASN A 512 2.28 77.12 49.48
CA ASN A 512 0.86 76.81 49.66
C ASN A 512 0.61 75.94 50.91
N GLU A 513 0.99 76.47 52.08
CA GLU A 513 0.42 76.10 53.37
C GLU A 513 -0.36 77.30 53.92
N ARG A 514 -1.69 77.23 53.88
CA ARG A 514 -2.61 77.75 54.91
C ARG A 514 -4.03 77.27 54.71
#